data_AF-A0A090KWH3-F1
#
_entry.id   AF-A0A090KWH3-F1
#
_cell.length_a   1.000
_cell.length_b   1.000
_cell.length_c   1.000
_cell.angle_alpha   90.00
_cell.angle_beta   90.00
_cell.angle_gamma   90.00
#
_symmetry.space_group_name_H-M   'P 1'
#
loop_
_entity.id
_entity.type
_entity.pdbx_description
1 polymer ?
#
loop_
_entity_poly.entity_id
_entity_poly.type
_entity_poly.pdbx_seq_one_letter_code
_entity_poly.pdbx_strand_id
1 'polypeptide(L)'
;MNSIELFGLWLAVFSIGFTFLPIFQVLEWKKRGSSDGFSSINLVLPMLMMSCWFKHGILTNDKNNMMINGINLICFTIYVSIFAYYQSRRRNVLMQVISLITTIYFIFNHVDNIHPDKAPDVMGSIAAGTQIFGMIGGIYDLLRAIKLGTMEYIPAVIQFAIFPLTTQWTLFGYLINNQYMFVANMAGLLLNIVTIASYFVYPPLTWKVPIFGIEPQQKIKKKITSNNIDTNYPIDCPEGTFLYCQHAFNKAMGIEIDLTWKNISQIQFTVDSFMFQIVDNYIYSCQKRREFYNCLGEKYTTCINRYHLLSKIDDPTLILPAYLYSAFWKGFDFSCNGGLTTSIYNPETFNQTLLHNEITQCQKLFLNDMQKSITNICLNTLSYMNCMQNIYTQKTSLQMGWFACEKARIQFADDCPDLRCLLIQ
;
A
#
# COMPACT_ATOMS: atom_id res chain seq x y z
N MET A 1 -31.62 31.63 7.21
CA MET A 1 -31.12 30.31 6.84
C MET A 1 -32.18 29.29 7.24
N ASN A 2 -32.76 28.56 6.30
CA ASN A 2 -33.76 27.54 6.61
C ASN A 2 -33.09 26.22 7.08
N SER A 3 -33.86 25.25 7.59
CA SER A 3 -33.30 24.01 8.12
C SER A 3 -32.50 23.19 7.09
N ILE A 4 -32.86 23.28 5.81
CA ILE A 4 -32.17 22.58 4.70
C ILE A 4 -30.82 23.25 4.42
N GLU A 5 -30.76 24.58 4.39
CA GLU A 5 -29.52 25.34 4.23
C GLU A 5 -28.57 25.11 5.41
N LEU A 6 -29.09 25.05 6.64
CA LEU A 6 -28.30 24.73 7.83
C LEU A 6 -27.76 23.30 7.78
N PHE A 7 -28.56 22.34 7.32
CA PHE A 7 -28.12 20.96 7.14
C PHE A 7 -27.06 20.84 6.04
N GLY A 8 -27.22 21.57 4.92
CA GLY A 8 -26.21 21.65 3.87
C GLY A 8 -24.89 22.28 4.33
N LEU A 9 -24.96 23.32 5.16
CA LEU A 9 -23.76 23.93 5.77
C LEU A 9 -23.06 22.96 6.73
N TRP A 10 -23.81 22.25 7.56
CA TRP A 10 -23.27 21.20 8.43
C TRP A 10 -22.56 20.11 7.61
N LEU A 11 -23.21 19.62 6.56
CA LEU A 11 -22.63 18.63 5.64
C LEU A 11 -21.35 19.13 4.99
N ALA A 12 -21.29 20.42 4.63
CA ALA A 12 -20.09 21.04 4.10
C ALA A 12 -18.94 20.98 5.11
N VAL A 13 -19.18 21.45 6.33
CA VAL A 13 -18.17 21.45 7.41
C VAL A 13 -17.70 20.04 7.74
N PHE A 14 -18.63 19.09 7.85
CA PHE A 14 -18.32 17.70 8.14
C PHE A 14 -17.50 17.05 7.01
N SER A 15 -17.85 17.30 5.75
CA SER A 15 -17.15 16.77 4.57
C SER A 15 -15.73 17.34 4.44
N ILE A 16 -15.55 18.62 4.75
CA ILE A 16 -14.24 19.30 4.74
C ILE A 16 -13.25 18.63 5.71
N GLY A 17 -13.74 18.04 6.82
CA GLY A 17 -12.90 17.25 7.72
C GLY A 17 -12.18 16.08 7.01
N PHE A 18 -12.86 15.40 6.09
CA PHE A 18 -12.28 14.31 5.30
C PHE A 18 -11.28 14.82 4.26
N THR A 19 -11.48 16.04 3.75
CA THR A 19 -10.57 16.70 2.80
C THR A 19 -9.17 16.87 3.37
N PHE A 20 -9.03 17.00 4.70
CA PHE A 20 -7.73 17.14 5.34
C PHE A 20 -7.02 15.81 5.63
N LEU A 21 -7.65 14.65 5.45
CA LEU A 21 -7.01 13.35 5.72
C LEU A 21 -5.68 13.12 4.96
N PRO A 22 -5.52 13.55 3.69
CA PRO A 22 -4.23 13.44 3.00
C PRO A 22 -3.09 14.24 3.64
N ILE A 23 -3.35 15.13 4.61
CA ILE A 23 -2.28 15.85 5.32
C ILE A 23 -1.34 14.89 6.06
N PHE A 24 -1.86 13.77 6.57
CA PHE A 24 -1.02 12.75 7.23
C PHE A 24 -0.05 12.12 6.23
N GLN A 25 -0.48 11.90 4.98
CA GLN A 25 0.39 11.41 3.91
C GLN A 25 1.43 12.46 3.51
N VAL A 26 1.05 13.74 3.46
CA VAL A 26 1.99 14.85 3.18
C VAL A 26 3.10 14.92 4.24
N LEU A 27 2.74 14.83 5.52
CA LEU A 27 3.70 14.81 6.62
C LEU A 27 4.67 13.63 6.49
N GLU A 28 4.15 12.49 6.06
CA GLU A 28 4.95 11.30 5.78
C GLU A 28 5.90 11.48 4.60
N TRP A 29 5.46 12.07 3.47
CA TRP A 29 6.36 12.35 2.34
C TRP A 29 7.45 13.34 2.71
N LYS A 30 7.11 14.39 3.47
CA LYS A 30 8.09 15.35 3.98
C LYS A 30 9.15 14.66 4.83
N LYS A 31 8.71 13.76 5.70
CA LYS A 31 9.56 13.00 6.60
C LYS A 31 10.45 11.98 5.88
N ARG A 32 9.94 11.34 4.82
CA ARG A 32 10.68 10.38 3.98
C ARG A 32 11.57 11.04 2.93
N GLY A 33 11.32 12.32 2.61
CA GLY A 33 11.95 13.00 1.47
C GLY A 33 11.48 12.50 0.11
N SER A 34 10.43 11.68 0.05
CA SER A 34 9.91 11.05 -1.17
C SER A 34 8.44 10.63 -1.00
N SER A 35 7.67 10.71 -2.09
CA SER A 35 6.29 10.20 -2.21
C SER A 35 6.19 8.88 -2.97
N ASP A 36 7.32 8.19 -3.18
CA ASP A 36 7.37 6.91 -3.88
C ASP A 36 6.69 5.78 -3.08
N GLY A 37 6.07 4.85 -3.80
CA GLY A 37 5.23 3.79 -3.21
C GLY A 37 3.78 4.21 -2.95
N PHE A 38 3.47 5.51 -3.02
CA PHE A 38 2.11 6.02 -3.02
C PHE A 38 1.63 6.26 -4.45
N SER A 39 0.34 5.98 -4.70
CA SER A 39 -0.25 6.21 -6.01
C SER A 39 -0.85 7.62 -6.12
N SER A 40 -0.42 8.39 -7.11
CA SER A 40 -0.98 9.72 -7.40
C SER A 40 -2.44 9.66 -7.86
N ILE A 41 -2.91 8.52 -8.36
CA ILE A 41 -4.27 8.40 -8.90
C ILE A 41 -5.34 8.71 -7.83
N ASN A 42 -5.04 8.37 -6.57
CA ASN A 42 -5.92 8.63 -5.43
C ASN A 42 -6.04 10.11 -5.08
N LEU A 43 -5.17 10.97 -5.64
CA LEU A 43 -5.24 12.43 -5.53
C LEU A 43 -5.79 13.04 -6.83
N VAL A 44 -5.36 12.57 -8.00
CA VAL A 44 -5.74 13.18 -9.29
C VAL A 44 -7.18 12.81 -9.69
N LEU A 45 -7.58 11.54 -9.58
CA LEU A 45 -8.90 11.10 -10.08
C LEU A 45 -10.08 11.76 -9.34
N PRO A 46 -10.06 11.94 -8.01
CA PRO A 46 -11.14 12.65 -7.32
C PRO A 46 -11.36 14.08 -7.82
N MET A 47 -10.33 14.76 -8.34
CA MET A 47 -10.48 16.13 -8.86
C MET A 47 -11.40 16.21 -10.08
N LEU A 48 -11.51 15.12 -10.87
CA LEU A 48 -12.47 15.03 -11.98
C LEU A 48 -13.90 15.12 -11.44
N MET A 49 -14.22 14.25 -10.48
CA MET A 49 -15.52 14.21 -9.82
C MET A 49 -15.87 15.56 -9.19
N MET A 50 -14.93 16.17 -8.45
CA MET A 50 -15.16 17.47 -7.80
C MET A 50 -15.39 18.58 -8.83
N SER A 51 -14.67 18.57 -9.95
CA SER A 51 -14.85 19.55 -11.03
C SER A 51 -16.22 19.42 -11.70
N CYS A 52 -16.68 18.19 -11.94
CA CYS A 52 -18.02 17.92 -12.46
C CYS A 52 -19.12 18.40 -11.50
N TRP A 53 -19.02 18.10 -10.21
CA TRP A 53 -19.98 18.59 -9.21
C TRP A 53 -19.94 20.10 -9.02
N PHE A 54 -18.76 20.72 -9.11
CA PHE A 54 -18.62 22.17 -9.05
C PHE A 54 -19.35 22.86 -10.22
N LYS A 55 -19.14 22.38 -11.46
CA LYS A 55 -19.84 22.89 -12.64
C LYS A 55 -21.35 22.68 -12.55
N HIS A 56 -21.79 21.52 -12.07
CA HIS A 56 -23.21 21.26 -11.79
C HIS A 56 -23.77 22.30 -10.80
N GLY A 57 -23.05 22.58 -9.71
CA GLY A 57 -23.45 23.60 -8.72
C GLY A 57 -23.58 25.00 -9.32
N ILE A 58 -22.69 25.38 -10.25
CA ILE A 58 -22.82 26.65 -11.00
C ILE A 58 -24.11 26.67 -11.82
N LEU A 59 -24.38 25.61 -12.58
CA LEU A 59 -25.55 25.52 -13.46
C LEU A 59 -26.87 25.51 -12.69
N THR A 60 -26.90 24.94 -11.48
CA THR A 60 -28.09 24.91 -10.62
C THR A 60 -28.13 26.02 -9.57
N ASN A 61 -27.14 26.93 -9.55
CA ASN A 61 -26.97 27.94 -8.50
C ASN A 61 -26.96 27.36 -7.06
N ASP A 62 -26.45 26.14 -6.90
CA ASP A 62 -26.31 25.45 -5.62
C ASP A 62 -25.00 25.85 -4.92
N LYS A 63 -25.12 26.86 -4.04
CA LYS A 63 -23.98 27.42 -3.30
C LYS A 63 -23.27 26.39 -2.42
N ASN A 64 -23.98 25.41 -1.85
CA ASN A 64 -23.37 24.40 -0.98
C ASN A 64 -22.48 23.48 -1.82
N ASN A 65 -23.00 23.00 -2.94
CA ASN A 65 -22.26 22.14 -3.86
C ASN A 65 -21.04 22.86 -4.48
N MET A 66 -21.18 24.15 -4.82
CA MET A 66 -20.05 24.99 -5.26
C MET A 66 -18.98 25.14 -4.17
N MET A 67 -19.36 25.49 -2.95
CA MET A 67 -18.42 25.75 -1.85
C MET A 67 -17.59 24.51 -1.51
N ILE A 68 -18.23 23.35 -1.36
CA ILE A 68 -17.56 22.11 -0.95
C ILE A 68 -16.57 21.65 -2.01
N ASN A 69 -17.02 21.55 -3.26
CA ASN A 69 -16.15 21.09 -4.33
C ASN A 69 -15.06 22.12 -4.68
N GLY A 70 -15.34 23.42 -4.54
CA GLY A 70 -14.34 24.47 -4.69
C GLY A 70 -13.21 24.36 -3.67
N ILE A 71 -13.55 24.19 -2.39
CA ILE A 71 -12.54 23.99 -1.31
C ILE A 71 -11.75 22.70 -1.57
N ASN A 72 -12.42 21.60 -1.91
CA ASN A 72 -11.75 20.33 -2.16
C ASN A 72 -10.78 20.42 -3.36
N LEU A 73 -11.16 21.09 -4.44
CA LEU A 73 -10.29 21.31 -5.59
C LEU A 73 -9.03 22.11 -5.22
N ILE A 74 -9.16 23.15 -4.39
CA ILE A 74 -8.02 23.93 -3.90
C ILE A 74 -7.09 23.03 -3.08
N CYS A 75 -7.63 22.31 -2.09
CA CYS A 75 -6.85 21.42 -1.24
C CYS A 75 -6.15 20.32 -2.04
N PHE A 76 -6.85 19.65 -2.96
CA PHE A 76 -6.27 18.59 -3.77
C PHE A 76 -5.25 19.10 -4.79
N THR A 77 -5.41 20.33 -5.30
CA THR A 77 -4.37 20.99 -6.10
C THR A 77 -3.08 21.18 -5.29
N ILE A 78 -3.19 21.59 -4.02
CA ILE A 78 -2.05 21.69 -3.11
C ILE A 78 -1.44 20.31 -2.87
N TYR A 79 -2.25 19.29 -2.57
CA TYR A 79 -1.77 17.93 -2.33
C TYR A 79 -1.07 17.32 -3.54
N VAL A 80 -1.61 17.46 -4.74
CA VAL A 80 -0.98 16.99 -5.98
C VAL A 80 0.33 17.73 -6.24
N SER A 81 0.38 19.05 -5.95
CA SER A 81 1.61 19.84 -6.10
C SER A 81 2.72 19.37 -5.15
N ILE A 82 2.38 19.14 -3.87
CA ILE A 82 3.32 18.61 -2.89
C ILE A 82 3.73 17.18 -3.24
N PHE A 83 2.79 16.34 -3.66
CA PHE A 83 3.06 14.98 -4.11
C PHE A 83 4.05 14.99 -5.28
N ALA A 84 3.82 15.83 -6.29
CA ALA A 84 4.69 15.97 -7.44
C ALA A 84 6.09 16.49 -7.07
N TYR A 85 6.19 17.37 -6.07
CA TYR A 85 7.48 17.83 -5.55
C TYR A 85 8.33 16.66 -5.01
N TYR A 86 7.73 15.79 -4.19
CA TYR A 86 8.41 14.62 -3.61
C TYR A 86 8.50 13.41 -4.54
N GLN A 87 7.80 13.42 -5.67
CA GLN A 87 7.78 12.32 -6.63
C GLN A 87 9.02 12.37 -7.51
N SER A 88 9.73 11.25 -7.69
CA SER A 88 10.94 11.29 -8.55
C SER A 88 10.62 11.20 -10.04
N ARG A 89 9.57 10.46 -10.42
CA ARG A 89 9.07 10.42 -11.80
C ARG A 89 7.92 11.42 -11.99
N ARG A 90 8.22 12.72 -11.86
CA ARG A 90 7.23 13.81 -11.97
C ARG A 90 6.45 13.80 -13.29
N ARG A 91 7.06 13.27 -14.36
CA ARG A 91 6.42 13.08 -15.67
C ARG A 91 5.12 12.28 -15.58
N ASN A 92 5.04 11.26 -14.73
CA ASN A 92 3.84 10.43 -14.60
C ASN A 92 2.68 11.23 -13.99
N VAL A 93 2.96 12.01 -12.95
CA VAL A 93 1.98 12.90 -12.32
C VAL A 93 1.55 13.99 -13.29
N LEU A 94 2.50 14.58 -14.02
CA LEU A 94 2.22 15.57 -15.04
C LEU A 94 1.30 15.04 -16.14
N MET A 95 1.56 13.83 -16.65
CA MET A 95 0.69 13.19 -17.65
C MET A 95 -0.73 12.92 -17.11
N GLN A 96 -0.86 12.51 -15.85
CA GLN A 96 -2.17 12.34 -15.21
C GLN A 96 -2.91 13.68 -15.08
N VAL A 97 -2.24 14.75 -14.68
CA VAL A 97 -2.83 16.10 -14.56
C VAL A 97 -3.22 16.65 -15.93
N ILE A 98 -2.38 16.49 -16.96
CA ILE A 98 -2.71 16.89 -18.34
C ILE A 98 -3.93 16.11 -18.84
N SER A 99 -3.96 14.79 -18.63
CA SER A 99 -5.11 13.95 -18.99
C SER A 99 -6.38 14.38 -18.27
N LEU A 100 -6.29 14.70 -16.97
CA LEU A 100 -7.39 15.22 -16.18
C LEU A 100 -7.93 16.54 -16.75
N ILE A 101 -7.07 17.54 -16.96
CA ILE A 101 -7.46 18.85 -17.49
C ILE A 101 -8.10 18.72 -18.87
N THR A 102 -7.49 17.88 -19.73
CA THR A 102 -8.01 17.61 -21.08
C THR A 102 -9.40 16.97 -21.02
N THR A 103 -9.61 16.01 -20.11
CA THR A 103 -10.90 15.36 -19.90
C THR A 103 -11.95 16.35 -19.41
N ILE A 104 -11.62 17.18 -18.41
CA ILE A 104 -12.51 18.22 -17.89
C ILE A 104 -12.88 19.20 -19.01
N TYR A 105 -11.92 19.63 -19.81
CA TYR A 105 -12.15 20.53 -20.95
C TYR A 105 -13.16 19.95 -21.94
N PHE A 106 -12.99 18.69 -22.35
CA PHE A 106 -13.94 18.05 -23.27
C PHE A 106 -15.34 17.89 -22.67
N ILE A 107 -15.44 17.53 -21.38
CA ILE A 107 -16.73 17.43 -20.70
C ILE A 107 -17.42 18.80 -20.65
N PHE A 108 -16.70 19.86 -20.23
CA PHE A 108 -17.28 21.19 -20.09
C PHE A 108 -17.67 21.76 -21.45
N ASN A 109 -16.82 21.62 -22.46
CA ASN A 109 -17.16 22.03 -23.82
C ASN A 109 -18.38 21.27 -24.36
N HIS A 110 -18.51 19.96 -24.07
CA HIS A 110 -19.71 19.23 -24.45
C HIS A 110 -20.96 19.79 -23.77
N VAL A 111 -20.93 20.01 -22.46
CA VAL A 111 -22.07 20.54 -21.68
C VAL A 111 -22.43 21.98 -22.07
N ASP A 112 -21.44 22.84 -22.32
CA ASP A 112 -21.66 24.24 -22.70
C ASP A 112 -22.30 24.38 -24.10
N ASN A 113 -22.19 23.35 -24.94
CA ASN A 113 -22.87 23.27 -26.24
C ASN A 113 -24.30 22.69 -26.17
N ILE A 114 -24.77 22.27 -24.99
CA ILE A 114 -26.13 21.77 -24.77
C ILE A 114 -27.05 22.96 -24.45
N HIS A 115 -28.33 22.85 -24.82
CA HIS A 115 -29.32 23.88 -24.50
C HIS A 115 -29.33 24.17 -22.99
N PRO A 116 -29.36 25.45 -22.55
CA PRO A 116 -29.25 25.83 -21.14
C PRO A 116 -30.22 25.10 -20.21
N ASP A 117 -31.43 24.80 -20.66
CA ASP A 117 -32.44 24.08 -19.87
C ASP A 117 -32.08 22.62 -19.58
N LYS A 118 -31.24 21.99 -20.43
CA LYS A 118 -30.82 20.57 -20.29
C LYS A 118 -29.40 20.44 -19.75
N ALA A 119 -28.60 21.49 -19.80
CA ALA A 119 -27.21 21.47 -19.36
C ALA A 119 -27.04 21.05 -17.88
N PRO A 120 -27.88 21.49 -16.92
CA PRO A 120 -27.79 21.03 -15.53
C PRO A 120 -27.99 19.52 -15.40
N ASP A 121 -29.00 18.96 -16.08
CA ASP A 121 -29.32 17.54 -16.03
C ASP A 121 -28.21 16.65 -16.60
N VAL A 122 -27.64 17.06 -17.74
CA VAL A 122 -26.52 16.34 -18.36
C VAL A 122 -25.27 16.42 -17.48
N MET A 123 -24.97 17.60 -16.94
CA MET A 123 -23.82 17.77 -16.03
C MET A 123 -23.99 16.96 -14.74
N GLY A 124 -25.21 16.92 -14.18
CA GLY A 124 -25.54 16.13 -13.00
C GLY A 124 -25.36 14.64 -13.24
N SER A 125 -25.82 14.15 -14.40
CA SER A 125 -25.63 12.76 -14.83
C SER A 125 -24.14 12.39 -14.93
N ILE A 126 -23.33 13.24 -15.57
CA ILE A 126 -21.88 13.03 -15.69
C ILE A 126 -21.21 13.07 -14.31
N ALA A 127 -21.56 14.03 -13.46
CA ALA A 127 -21.01 14.14 -12.11
C ALA A 127 -21.31 12.88 -11.28
N ALA A 128 -22.56 12.40 -11.28
CA ALA A 128 -22.95 11.15 -10.65
C ALA A 128 -22.19 9.95 -11.23
N GLY A 129 -22.05 9.87 -12.56
CA GLY A 129 -21.29 8.82 -13.23
C GLY A 129 -19.82 8.77 -12.82
N THR A 130 -19.15 9.93 -12.77
CA THR A 130 -17.74 10.00 -12.33
C THR A 130 -17.56 9.62 -10.86
N GLN A 131 -18.52 9.98 -9.99
CA GLN A 131 -18.53 9.56 -8.59
C GLN A 131 -18.70 8.05 -8.44
N ILE A 132 -19.66 7.45 -9.15
CA ILE A 132 -19.88 5.99 -9.14
C ILE A 132 -18.67 5.25 -9.71
N PHE A 133 -18.09 5.73 -10.81
CA PHE A 133 -16.87 5.16 -11.39
C PHE A 133 -15.70 5.19 -10.40
N GLY A 134 -15.57 6.26 -9.61
CA GLY A 134 -14.57 6.37 -8.54
C GLY A 134 -14.67 5.27 -7.48
N MET A 135 -15.80 4.57 -7.36
CA MET A 135 -16.01 3.49 -6.39
C MET A 135 -15.41 2.15 -6.83
N ILE A 136 -14.97 1.99 -8.08
CA ILE A 136 -14.44 0.73 -8.62
C ILE A 136 -13.28 0.19 -7.76
N GLY A 137 -12.41 1.05 -7.24
CA GLY A 137 -11.34 0.65 -6.34
C GLY A 137 -11.86 -0.02 -5.06
N GLY A 138 -12.87 0.58 -4.43
CA GLY A 138 -13.52 0.03 -3.24
C GLY A 138 -14.24 -1.29 -3.51
N ILE A 139 -14.88 -1.42 -4.68
CA ILE A 139 -15.48 -2.69 -5.13
C ILE A 139 -14.41 -3.77 -5.30
N TYR A 140 -13.29 -3.44 -5.95
CA TYR A 140 -12.18 -4.37 -6.13
C TYR A 140 -11.60 -4.83 -4.78
N ASP A 141 -11.39 -3.91 -3.84
CA ASP A 141 -10.88 -4.24 -2.51
C ASP A 141 -11.83 -5.14 -1.74
N LEU A 142 -13.15 -4.88 -1.82
CA LEU A 142 -14.17 -5.74 -1.21
C LEU A 142 -14.18 -7.15 -1.84
N LEU A 143 -14.18 -7.25 -3.17
CA LEU A 143 -14.14 -8.54 -3.87
C LEU A 143 -12.87 -9.32 -3.52
N ARG A 144 -11.74 -8.63 -3.41
CA ARG A 144 -10.48 -9.21 -2.96
C ARG A 144 -10.56 -9.71 -1.52
N ALA A 145 -11.15 -8.94 -0.61
CA ALA A 145 -11.33 -9.34 0.79
C ALA A 145 -12.22 -10.59 0.92
N ILE A 146 -13.32 -10.64 0.15
CA ILE A 146 -14.20 -11.81 0.07
C ILE A 146 -13.44 -13.03 -0.45
N LYS A 147 -12.65 -12.87 -1.53
CA LYS A 147 -11.82 -13.95 -2.08
C LYS A 147 -10.77 -14.47 -1.09
N LEU A 148 -10.17 -13.58 -0.32
CA LEU A 148 -9.20 -13.94 0.74
C LEU A 148 -9.90 -14.49 2.00
N GLY A 149 -11.22 -14.36 2.09
CA GLY A 149 -12.00 -14.76 3.25
C GLY A 149 -11.65 -13.99 4.51
N THR A 150 -11.22 -12.73 4.38
CA THR A 150 -10.89 -11.84 5.51
C THR A 150 -10.97 -10.37 5.12
N MET A 151 -11.50 -9.54 6.03
CA MET A 151 -11.56 -8.08 5.89
C MET A 151 -10.33 -7.35 6.45
N GLU A 152 -9.23 -8.07 6.70
CA GLU A 152 -7.96 -7.56 7.27
C GLU A 152 -7.45 -6.24 6.64
N TYR A 153 -7.62 -6.10 5.33
CA TYR A 153 -7.01 -5.02 4.53
C TYR A 153 -7.94 -3.81 4.32
N ILE A 154 -9.19 -3.89 4.76
CA ILE A 154 -10.15 -2.78 4.66
C ILE A 154 -10.23 -2.11 6.04
N PRO A 155 -9.88 -0.81 6.18
CA PRO A 155 -9.94 -0.15 7.48
C PRO A 155 -11.39 0.09 7.95
N ALA A 156 -11.82 -0.62 9.00
CA ALA A 156 -13.19 -0.50 9.54
C ALA A 156 -13.55 0.92 10.01
N VAL A 157 -12.60 1.63 10.64
CA VAL A 157 -12.82 3.00 11.16
C VAL A 157 -13.25 3.95 10.03
N ILE A 158 -12.61 3.85 8.85
CA ILE A 158 -12.96 4.68 7.69
C ILE A 158 -14.35 4.31 7.18
N GLN A 159 -14.71 3.02 7.15
CA GLN A 159 -16.05 2.59 6.72
C GLN A 159 -17.14 3.12 7.67
N PHE A 160 -16.90 3.12 8.98
CA PHE A 160 -17.82 3.69 9.97
C PHE A 160 -17.93 5.20 9.89
N ALA A 161 -16.88 5.90 9.48
CA ALA A 161 -16.91 7.35 9.26
C ALA A 161 -17.66 7.71 7.96
N ILE A 162 -17.53 6.89 6.91
CA ILE A 162 -18.19 7.08 5.61
C ILE A 162 -19.69 6.75 5.68
N PHE A 163 -20.12 5.80 6.51
CA PHE A 163 -21.54 5.43 6.65
C PHE A 163 -22.47 6.62 6.97
N PRO A 164 -22.27 7.39 8.08
CA PRO A 164 -23.11 8.55 8.37
C PRO A 164 -22.91 9.68 7.37
N LEU A 165 -21.72 9.82 6.77
CA LEU A 165 -21.45 10.83 5.73
C LEU A 165 -22.33 10.58 4.50
N THR A 166 -22.26 9.38 3.93
CA THR A 166 -23.02 8.98 2.73
C THR A 166 -24.52 8.92 2.99
N THR A 167 -24.94 8.52 4.19
CA THR A 167 -26.34 8.58 4.61
C THR A 167 -26.86 10.02 4.61
N GLN A 168 -26.13 10.96 5.21
CA GLN A 168 -26.54 12.36 5.23
C GLN A 168 -26.56 12.99 3.83
N TRP A 169 -25.58 12.67 2.97
CA TRP A 169 -25.57 13.13 1.59
C TRP A 169 -26.72 12.56 0.74
N THR A 170 -27.06 11.29 0.96
CA THR A 170 -28.22 10.65 0.31
C THR A 170 -29.52 11.34 0.73
N LEU A 171 -29.69 11.58 2.05
CA LEU A 171 -30.85 12.29 2.57
C LEU A 171 -30.90 13.73 2.05
N PHE A 172 -29.77 14.44 2.01
CA PHE A 172 -29.71 15.80 1.50
C PHE A 172 -30.10 15.87 0.02
N GLY A 173 -29.56 15.00 -0.82
CA GLY A 173 -29.92 14.90 -2.24
C GLY A 173 -31.42 14.68 -2.45
N TYR A 174 -32.03 13.82 -1.63
CA TYR A 174 -33.49 13.63 -1.63
C TYR A 174 -34.24 14.91 -1.23
N LEU A 175 -33.83 15.58 -0.15
CA LEU A 175 -34.50 16.78 0.38
C LEU A 175 -34.47 17.97 -0.58
N ILE A 176 -33.40 18.14 -1.35
CA ILE A 176 -33.27 19.21 -2.35
C ILE A 176 -33.79 18.82 -3.74
N ASN A 177 -34.42 17.64 -3.87
CA ASN A 177 -34.87 17.06 -5.15
C ASN A 177 -33.77 16.93 -6.21
N ASN A 178 -32.51 16.76 -5.80
CA ASN A 178 -31.39 16.51 -6.71
C ASN A 178 -31.21 15.00 -6.90
N GLN A 179 -31.84 14.46 -7.94
CA GLN A 179 -31.83 13.02 -8.23
C GLN A 179 -30.43 12.48 -8.51
N TYR A 180 -29.56 13.26 -9.16
CA TYR A 180 -28.19 12.83 -9.47
C TYR A 180 -27.37 12.63 -8.19
N MET A 181 -27.45 13.58 -7.26
CA MET A 181 -26.78 13.51 -5.98
C MET A 181 -27.32 12.35 -5.14
N PHE A 182 -28.64 12.18 -5.14
CA PHE A 182 -29.29 11.06 -4.47
C PHE A 182 -28.78 9.71 -5.01
N VAL A 183 -28.80 9.50 -6.33
CA VAL A 183 -28.38 8.24 -6.96
C VAL A 183 -26.90 7.95 -6.70
N ALA A 184 -26.02 8.94 -6.86
CA ALA A 184 -24.58 8.75 -6.65
C ALA A 184 -24.25 8.39 -5.19
N ASN A 185 -24.89 9.06 -4.23
CA ASN A 185 -24.65 8.78 -2.82
C ASN A 185 -25.33 7.49 -2.34
N MET A 186 -26.50 7.15 -2.90
CA MET A 186 -27.15 5.87 -2.65
C MET A 186 -26.27 4.69 -3.09
N ALA A 187 -25.63 4.78 -4.27
CA ALA A 187 -24.68 3.77 -4.73
C ALA A 187 -23.51 3.59 -3.73
N GLY A 188 -22.95 4.70 -3.24
CA GLY A 188 -21.89 4.68 -2.22
C GLY A 188 -22.36 4.11 -0.89
N LEU A 189 -23.56 4.45 -0.45
CA LEU A 189 -24.19 3.95 0.77
C LEU A 189 -24.40 2.43 0.69
N LEU A 190 -24.90 1.91 -0.42
CA LEU A 190 -25.08 0.47 -0.64
C LEU A 190 -23.75 -0.28 -0.57
N LEU A 191 -22.71 0.22 -1.26
CA LEU A 191 -21.37 -0.38 -1.19
C LEU A 191 -20.83 -0.38 0.24
N ASN A 192 -21.00 0.72 0.97
CA ASN A 192 -20.54 0.83 2.35
C ASN A 192 -21.32 -0.12 3.30
N ILE A 193 -22.64 -0.25 3.14
CA ILE A 193 -23.45 -1.23 3.88
C ILE A 193 -22.98 -2.66 3.64
N VAL A 194 -22.77 -3.04 2.37
CA VAL A 194 -22.28 -4.39 2.02
C VAL A 194 -20.88 -4.62 2.59
N THR A 195 -20.01 -3.61 2.53
CA THR A 195 -18.65 -3.67 3.09
C THR A 195 -18.70 -3.85 4.61
N ILE A 196 -19.55 -3.10 5.31
CA ILE A 196 -19.72 -3.22 6.76
C ILE A 196 -20.31 -4.58 7.14
N ALA A 197 -21.34 -5.05 6.42
CA ALA A 197 -21.96 -6.35 6.64
C ALA A 197 -20.95 -7.50 6.44
N SER A 198 -20.00 -7.34 5.52
CA SER A 198 -18.96 -8.34 5.24
C SER A 198 -18.03 -8.59 6.44
N TYR A 199 -17.89 -7.67 7.40
CA TYR A 199 -17.11 -7.93 8.63
C TYR A 199 -17.71 -9.03 9.51
N PHE A 200 -19.03 -9.25 9.46
CA PHE A 200 -19.66 -10.33 10.22
C PHE A 200 -19.43 -11.70 9.59
N VAL A 201 -19.32 -11.76 8.25
CA VAL A 201 -19.14 -13.00 7.50
C VAL A 201 -17.65 -13.34 7.36
N TYR A 202 -16.81 -12.33 7.18
CA TYR A 202 -15.36 -12.45 6.99
C TYR A 202 -14.59 -11.61 8.01
N PRO A 203 -14.67 -11.91 9.32
CA PRO A 203 -13.97 -11.13 10.33
C PRO A 203 -12.47 -10.96 10.02
N PRO A 204 -11.85 -9.84 10.40
CA PRO A 204 -10.40 -9.67 10.33
C PRO A 204 -9.64 -10.76 11.10
N LEU A 205 -8.36 -10.94 10.79
CA LEU A 205 -7.53 -11.99 11.38
C LEU A 205 -6.77 -11.50 12.61
N THR A 206 -6.38 -10.22 12.65
CA THR A 206 -5.45 -9.72 13.68
C THR A 206 -6.04 -8.69 14.64
N TRP A 207 -7.15 -8.05 14.28
CA TRP A 207 -7.73 -6.95 15.06
C TRP A 207 -9.22 -7.15 15.27
N LYS A 208 -9.72 -6.71 16.42
CA LYS A 208 -11.16 -6.75 16.75
C LYS A 208 -11.88 -5.65 15.99
N VAL A 209 -13.02 -5.96 15.36
CA VAL A 209 -13.79 -4.96 14.62
C VAL A 209 -14.27 -3.87 15.59
N PRO A 210 -13.87 -2.60 15.39
CA PRO A 210 -14.32 -1.50 16.25
C PRO A 210 -15.86 -1.38 16.23
N ILE A 211 -16.45 -0.83 17.28
CA ILE A 211 -17.92 -0.67 17.48
C ILE A 211 -18.66 -2.00 17.68
N PHE A 212 -18.59 -2.95 16.74
CA PHE A 212 -19.32 -4.21 16.82
C PHE A 212 -18.65 -5.26 17.71
N GLY A 213 -17.37 -5.09 17.99
CA GLY A 213 -16.63 -6.00 18.86
C GLY A 213 -16.54 -7.43 18.32
N ILE A 214 -16.57 -7.61 17.00
CA ILE A 214 -16.41 -8.92 16.36
C ILE A 214 -14.97 -9.38 16.58
N GLU A 215 -14.83 -10.52 17.24
CA GLU A 215 -13.51 -11.10 17.52
C GLU A 215 -12.84 -11.59 16.22
N PRO A 216 -11.50 -11.53 16.15
CA PRO A 216 -10.77 -12.04 15.00
C PRO A 216 -11.06 -13.53 14.76
N GLN A 217 -11.16 -13.93 13.49
CA GLN A 217 -11.45 -15.32 13.14
C GLN A 217 -10.31 -16.26 13.57
N GLN A 218 -10.64 -17.33 14.30
CA GLN A 218 -9.70 -18.39 14.69
C GLN A 218 -9.61 -19.46 13.58
N LYS A 219 -8.79 -19.25 12.54
CA LYS A 219 -8.58 -20.30 11.54
C LYS A 219 -7.70 -21.42 12.12
N ILE A 220 -8.30 -22.60 12.33
CA ILE A 220 -7.60 -23.86 12.63
C ILE A 220 -6.70 -24.24 11.44
N LYS A 221 -5.43 -24.54 11.73
CA LYS A 221 -4.40 -25.04 10.81
C LYS A 221 -4.95 -26.14 9.89
N LYS A 222 -5.16 -25.85 8.61
CA LYS A 222 -5.25 -26.91 7.59
C LYS A 222 -3.83 -27.36 7.25
N LYS A 223 -3.49 -28.58 7.65
CA LYS A 223 -2.27 -29.29 7.28
C LYS A 223 -2.30 -29.51 5.76
N ILE A 224 -1.49 -28.77 5.00
CA ILE A 224 -1.32 -29.02 3.57
C ILE A 224 -0.39 -30.22 3.42
N THR A 225 -0.93 -31.36 3.03
CA THR A 225 -0.16 -32.42 2.37
C THR A 225 0.29 -31.90 1.03
N SER A 226 1.60 -31.75 0.86
CA SER A 226 2.23 -31.51 -0.44
C SER A 226 1.84 -32.64 -1.39
N ASN A 227 1.30 -32.29 -2.55
CA ASN A 227 1.63 -32.88 -3.85
C ASN A 227 0.77 -32.17 -4.92
N ASN A 228 1.43 -31.77 -6.00
CA ASN A 228 0.93 -31.04 -7.20
C ASN A 228 1.21 -29.53 -7.18
N ILE A 229 2.44 -29.17 -7.55
CA ILE A 229 2.73 -27.87 -8.16
C ILE A 229 2.75 -28.12 -9.68
N ASP A 230 1.58 -27.96 -10.29
CA ASP A 230 1.48 -27.73 -11.72
C ASP A 230 1.27 -26.22 -11.86
N THR A 231 2.34 -25.47 -12.14
CA THR A 231 2.23 -24.02 -12.38
C THR A 231 3.19 -23.61 -13.49
N ASN A 232 2.60 -23.35 -14.66
CA ASN A 232 3.24 -22.66 -15.76
C ASN A 232 3.41 -21.17 -15.36
N TYR A 233 4.40 -20.89 -14.50
CA TYR A 233 4.77 -19.52 -14.11
C TYR A 233 5.57 -18.90 -15.27
N PRO A 234 5.16 -17.77 -15.87
CA PRO A 234 5.92 -17.18 -16.96
C PRO A 234 7.24 -16.61 -16.41
N ILE A 235 8.32 -17.35 -16.59
CA ILE A 235 9.68 -16.93 -16.28
C ILE A 235 10.13 -15.99 -17.39
N ASP A 236 9.87 -14.70 -17.21
CA ASP A 236 10.24 -13.63 -18.13
C ASP A 236 11.15 -12.61 -17.44
N CYS A 237 12.45 -12.87 -17.49
CA CYS A 237 13.48 -11.99 -16.96
C CYS A 237 14.62 -11.79 -18.00
N PRO A 238 14.94 -10.55 -18.38
CA PRO A 238 16.06 -10.25 -19.26
C PRO A 238 17.39 -10.33 -18.48
N GLU A 239 18.08 -11.47 -18.56
CA GLU A 239 19.32 -11.78 -17.81
C GLU A 239 20.40 -10.69 -17.88
N GLY A 240 20.66 -10.16 -19.08
CA GLY A 240 21.67 -9.12 -19.26
C GLY A 240 21.33 -7.85 -18.48
N THR A 241 20.04 -7.48 -18.44
CA THR A 241 19.55 -6.36 -17.63
C THR A 241 19.61 -6.69 -16.15
N PHE A 242 19.23 -7.92 -15.75
CA PHE A 242 19.29 -8.36 -14.36
C PHE A 242 20.70 -8.27 -13.78
N LEU A 243 21.68 -8.83 -14.48
CA LEU A 243 23.10 -8.76 -14.10
C LEU A 243 23.61 -7.33 -14.11
N TYR A 244 23.27 -6.53 -15.12
CA TYR A 244 23.63 -5.11 -15.16
C TYR A 244 23.12 -4.34 -13.93
N CYS A 245 21.85 -4.53 -13.57
CA CYS A 245 21.25 -3.88 -12.41
C CYS A 245 21.90 -4.36 -11.11
N GLN A 246 22.20 -5.67 -10.99
CA GLN A 246 22.90 -6.22 -9.83
C GLN A 246 24.31 -5.64 -9.70
N HIS A 247 25.08 -5.56 -10.79
CA HIS A 247 26.42 -4.95 -10.79
C HIS A 247 26.36 -3.47 -10.40
N ALA A 248 25.37 -2.73 -10.89
CA ALA A 248 25.18 -1.33 -10.53
C ALA A 248 24.86 -1.17 -9.03
N PHE A 249 24.00 -2.03 -8.48
CA PHE A 249 23.72 -2.07 -7.05
C PHE A 249 24.96 -2.43 -6.23
N ASN A 250 25.71 -3.47 -6.64
CA ASN A 250 26.93 -3.89 -5.96
C ASN A 250 27.94 -2.74 -5.89
N LYS A 251 28.21 -2.10 -7.03
CA LYS A 251 29.12 -0.95 -7.12
C LYS A 251 28.69 0.19 -6.20
N ALA A 252 27.38 0.48 -6.14
CA ALA A 252 26.85 1.53 -5.29
C ALA A 252 26.95 1.21 -3.79
N MET A 253 26.87 -0.08 -3.42
CA MET A 253 26.95 -0.56 -2.04
C MET A 253 28.36 -0.97 -1.60
N GLY A 254 29.38 -0.77 -2.45
CA GLY A 254 30.76 -1.20 -2.15
C GLY A 254 30.96 -2.72 -2.14
N ILE A 255 30.12 -3.45 -2.85
CA ILE A 255 30.18 -4.91 -3.01
C ILE A 255 30.99 -5.22 -4.27
N GLU A 256 31.74 -6.31 -4.26
CA GLU A 256 32.48 -6.79 -5.44
C GLU A 256 31.50 -7.04 -6.61
N ILE A 257 31.86 -6.52 -7.79
CA ILE A 257 30.90 -6.38 -8.90
C ILE A 257 30.49 -7.71 -9.53
N ASP A 258 31.28 -8.76 -9.36
CA ASP A 258 31.05 -10.11 -9.89
C ASP A 258 30.14 -10.97 -8.98
N LEU A 259 29.86 -10.52 -7.74
CA LEU A 259 28.96 -11.24 -6.84
C LEU A 259 27.53 -11.20 -7.36
N THR A 260 26.94 -12.37 -7.51
CA THR A 260 25.56 -12.55 -7.99
C THR A 260 24.67 -13.11 -6.88
N TRP A 261 23.44 -13.49 -7.23
CA TRP A 261 22.52 -14.17 -6.31
C TRP A 261 23.11 -15.45 -5.70
N LYS A 262 24.08 -16.09 -6.36
CA LYS A 262 24.81 -17.26 -5.85
C LYS A 262 25.60 -16.93 -4.56
N ASN A 263 25.98 -15.68 -4.37
CA ASN A 263 26.80 -15.18 -3.26
C ASN A 263 25.98 -14.39 -2.22
N ILE A 264 24.68 -14.67 -2.10
CA ILE A 264 23.76 -13.83 -1.32
C ILE A 264 24.21 -13.60 0.13
N SER A 265 24.82 -14.58 0.79
CA SER A 265 25.30 -14.40 2.17
C SER A 265 26.32 -13.26 2.31
N GLN A 266 27.22 -13.10 1.33
CA GLN A 266 28.19 -11.99 1.31
C GLN A 266 27.51 -10.66 1.00
N ILE A 267 26.62 -10.64 -0.01
CA ILE A 267 25.86 -9.44 -0.40
C ILE A 267 25.04 -8.93 0.80
N GLN A 268 24.26 -9.82 1.43
CA GLN A 268 23.40 -9.48 2.55
C GLN A 268 24.22 -8.96 3.73
N PHE A 269 25.33 -9.63 4.08
CA PHE A 269 26.19 -9.19 5.16
C PHE A 269 26.70 -7.77 4.92
N THR A 270 27.25 -7.48 3.74
CA THR A 270 27.76 -6.14 3.41
C THR A 270 26.66 -5.07 3.47
N VAL A 271 25.47 -5.37 2.92
CA VAL A 271 24.33 -4.43 2.96
C VAL A 271 23.86 -4.19 4.39
N ASP A 272 23.57 -5.24 5.16
CA ASP A 272 23.09 -5.12 6.54
C ASP A 272 24.14 -4.41 7.43
N SER A 273 25.43 -4.76 7.30
CA SER A 273 26.52 -4.14 8.07
C SER A 273 26.74 -2.66 7.75
N PHE A 274 26.43 -2.20 6.53
CA PHE A 274 26.49 -0.78 6.19
C PHE A 274 25.22 -0.04 6.61
N MET A 275 24.05 -0.60 6.26
CA MET A 275 22.72 -0.01 6.42
C MET A 275 22.38 0.31 7.87
N PHE A 276 22.78 -0.55 8.80
CA PHE A 276 22.42 -0.44 10.22
C PHE A 276 23.46 0.29 11.08
N GLN A 277 24.44 0.98 10.48
CA GLN A 277 25.41 1.79 11.25
C GLN A 277 24.81 3.11 11.73
N ILE A 278 24.17 3.85 10.83
CA ILE A 278 23.58 5.17 11.06
C ILE A 278 22.38 5.39 10.15
N VAL A 279 21.53 6.35 10.52
CA VAL A 279 20.31 6.70 9.76
C VAL A 279 20.63 7.06 8.31
N ASP A 280 21.70 7.81 8.05
CA ASP A 280 22.06 8.25 6.69
C ASP A 280 22.42 7.06 5.79
N ASN A 281 23.16 6.08 6.31
CA ASN A 281 23.47 4.84 5.59
C ASN A 281 22.22 4.03 5.31
N TYR A 282 21.27 4.02 6.25
CA TYR A 282 19.99 3.35 6.08
C TYR A 282 19.21 3.95 4.91
N ILE A 283 19.08 5.28 4.91
CA ILE A 283 18.40 6.03 3.85
C ILE A 283 19.12 5.82 2.50
N TYR A 284 20.45 5.90 2.48
CA TYR A 284 21.25 5.65 1.29
C TYR A 284 21.03 4.24 0.73
N SER A 285 21.06 3.22 1.59
CA SER A 285 20.81 1.83 1.22
C SER A 285 19.42 1.67 0.58
N CYS A 286 18.41 2.33 1.15
CA CYS A 286 17.07 2.34 0.60
C CYS A 286 16.97 3.08 -0.75
N GLN A 287 17.74 4.14 -0.95
CA GLN A 287 17.87 4.79 -2.26
C GLN A 287 18.50 3.85 -3.29
N LYS A 288 19.54 3.09 -2.92
CA LYS A 288 20.21 2.14 -3.83
C LYS A 288 19.34 0.92 -4.15
N ARG A 289 18.60 0.40 -3.17
CA ARG A 289 17.55 -0.59 -3.41
C ARG A 289 16.52 -0.09 -4.41
N ARG A 290 16.14 1.19 -4.32
CA ARG A 290 15.19 1.80 -5.25
C ARG A 290 15.77 1.97 -6.66
N GLU A 291 17.04 2.32 -6.80
CA GLU A 291 17.73 2.35 -8.10
C GLU A 291 17.72 0.97 -8.75
N PHE A 292 17.97 -0.10 -7.99
CA PHE A 292 17.89 -1.48 -8.46
C PHE A 292 16.47 -1.86 -8.93
N TYR A 293 15.43 -1.54 -8.13
CA TYR A 293 14.03 -1.73 -8.54
C TYR A 293 13.71 -0.98 -9.85
N ASN A 294 14.13 0.28 -9.96
CA ASN A 294 13.88 1.12 -11.13
C ASN A 294 14.60 0.61 -12.38
N CYS A 295 15.79 0.04 -12.21
CA CYS A 295 16.59 -0.53 -13.29
C CYS A 295 15.89 -1.74 -13.94
N LEU A 296 15.21 -2.58 -13.14
CA LEU A 296 14.45 -3.74 -13.63
C LEU A 296 13.01 -3.38 -14.04
N GLY A 297 12.43 -2.35 -13.45
CA GLY A 297 11.08 -1.90 -13.74
C GLY A 297 10.04 -3.00 -13.53
N GLU A 298 9.20 -3.25 -14.53
CA GLU A 298 8.15 -4.28 -14.49
C GLU A 298 8.70 -5.71 -14.34
N LYS A 299 9.99 -5.92 -14.69
CA LYS A 299 10.64 -7.24 -14.58
C LYS A 299 11.21 -7.51 -13.19
N TYR A 300 11.17 -6.55 -12.27
CA TYR A 300 11.74 -6.68 -10.92
C TYR A 300 11.24 -7.94 -10.22
N THR A 301 9.93 -8.08 -10.06
CA THR A 301 9.30 -9.20 -9.33
C THR A 301 9.55 -10.54 -9.98
N THR A 302 9.68 -10.60 -11.31
CA THR A 302 9.99 -11.83 -12.05
C THR A 302 11.46 -12.21 -11.93
N CYS A 303 12.37 -11.24 -11.97
CA CYS A 303 13.81 -11.49 -11.90
C CYS A 303 14.30 -11.88 -10.49
N ILE A 304 13.80 -11.25 -9.43
CA ILE A 304 14.17 -11.65 -8.06
C ILE A 304 13.40 -12.88 -7.55
N ASN A 305 12.55 -13.46 -8.41
CA ASN A 305 11.69 -14.58 -8.05
C ASN A 305 12.52 -15.86 -7.90
N ARG A 306 12.25 -16.65 -6.86
CA ARG A 306 12.93 -17.93 -6.67
C ARG A 306 12.74 -18.91 -7.83
N TYR A 307 11.58 -18.98 -8.49
CA TYR A 307 11.33 -19.92 -9.58
C TYR A 307 12.22 -19.62 -10.78
N HIS A 308 12.42 -18.32 -11.05
CA HIS A 308 13.39 -17.87 -12.02
C HIS A 308 14.82 -18.32 -11.62
N LEU A 309 15.25 -18.05 -10.40
CA LEU A 309 16.61 -18.41 -9.95
C LEU A 309 16.84 -19.92 -9.91
N LEU A 310 15.85 -20.69 -9.46
CA LEU A 310 15.86 -22.15 -9.47
C LEU A 310 15.96 -22.70 -10.91
N SER A 311 15.37 -22.02 -11.90
CA SER A 311 15.52 -22.40 -13.32
C SER A 311 16.95 -22.25 -13.85
N LYS A 312 17.82 -21.52 -13.14
CA LYS A 312 19.22 -21.24 -13.51
C LYS A 312 20.24 -22.07 -12.74
N ILE A 313 19.78 -23.02 -11.93
CA ILE A 313 20.65 -23.86 -11.12
C ILE A 313 21.31 -24.92 -12.00
N ASP A 314 22.63 -24.94 -11.91
CA ASP A 314 23.55 -25.96 -12.44
C ASP A 314 24.09 -26.88 -11.33
N ASP A 315 24.10 -26.42 -10.08
CA ASP A 315 24.57 -27.15 -8.90
C ASP A 315 23.52 -27.14 -7.76
N PRO A 316 23.10 -28.30 -7.22
CA PRO A 316 22.19 -28.39 -6.08
C PRO A 316 22.59 -27.54 -4.85
N THR A 317 23.86 -27.20 -4.66
CA THR A 317 24.31 -26.30 -3.59
C THR A 317 23.70 -24.90 -3.69
N LEU A 318 23.24 -24.49 -4.88
CA LEU A 318 22.66 -23.19 -5.18
C LEU A 318 21.15 -23.08 -4.88
N ILE A 319 20.51 -24.18 -4.47
CA ILE A 319 19.08 -24.16 -4.13
C ILE A 319 18.82 -23.19 -2.97
N LEU A 320 19.60 -23.28 -1.88
CA LEU A 320 19.42 -22.40 -0.73
C LEU A 320 19.70 -20.92 -1.08
N PRO A 321 20.79 -20.56 -1.77
CA PRO A 321 21.00 -19.20 -2.29
C PRO A 321 19.83 -18.63 -3.09
N ALA A 322 19.17 -19.42 -3.95
CA ALA A 322 18.02 -18.96 -4.73
C ALA A 322 16.85 -18.52 -3.83
N TYR A 323 16.59 -19.25 -2.74
CA TYR A 323 15.59 -18.87 -1.75
C TYR A 323 16.01 -17.64 -0.96
N LEU A 324 17.25 -17.63 -0.46
CA LEU A 324 17.76 -16.54 0.37
C LEU A 324 17.88 -15.22 -0.39
N TYR A 325 18.20 -15.25 -1.69
CA TYR A 325 18.28 -14.03 -2.51
C TYR A 325 16.90 -13.38 -2.71
N SER A 326 15.88 -14.20 -3.02
CA SER A 326 14.50 -13.70 -3.10
C SER A 326 14.02 -13.14 -1.75
N ALA A 327 14.32 -13.87 -0.67
CA ALA A 327 14.02 -13.46 0.69
C ALA A 327 14.72 -12.15 1.08
N PHE A 328 16.01 -12.00 0.77
CA PHE A 328 16.78 -10.79 1.04
C PHE A 328 16.09 -9.56 0.47
N TRP A 329 15.74 -9.57 -0.82
CA TRP A 329 15.07 -8.43 -1.45
C TRP A 329 13.73 -8.12 -0.80
N LYS A 330 12.90 -9.12 -0.50
CA LYS A 330 11.62 -8.89 0.20
C LYS A 330 11.80 -8.27 1.59
N GLY A 331 12.79 -8.74 2.35
CA GLY A 331 13.13 -8.16 3.65
C GLY A 331 13.69 -6.75 3.54
N PHE A 332 14.49 -6.47 2.51
CA PHE A 332 15.04 -5.15 2.21
C PHE A 332 13.94 -4.17 1.78
N ASP A 333 13.01 -4.65 0.95
CA ASP A 333 11.82 -3.94 0.51
C ASP A 333 10.95 -3.51 1.69
N PHE A 334 10.68 -4.42 2.63
CA PHE A 334 9.98 -4.09 3.86
C PHE A 334 10.74 -3.04 4.67
N SER A 335 12.04 -3.28 4.90
CA SER A 335 12.92 -2.40 5.69
C SER A 335 12.91 -0.96 5.16
N CYS A 336 12.80 -0.79 3.84
CA CYS A 336 12.79 0.51 3.16
C CYS A 336 11.41 1.09 2.88
N ASN A 337 10.34 0.32 3.08
CA ASN A 337 8.96 0.75 2.87
C ASN A 337 8.15 0.65 4.17
N GLY A 338 7.45 -0.46 4.40
CA GLY A 338 6.53 -0.64 5.53
C GLY A 338 7.20 -0.59 6.91
N GLY A 339 8.49 -0.94 6.98
CA GLY A 339 9.28 -0.91 8.21
C GLY A 339 10.13 0.34 8.41
N LEU A 340 10.23 1.23 7.41
CA LEU A 340 11.18 2.35 7.41
C LEU A 340 10.97 3.29 8.61
N THR A 341 9.72 3.63 8.91
CA THR A 341 9.41 4.52 10.03
C THR A 341 9.69 3.88 11.38
N THR A 342 9.66 2.56 11.49
CA THR A 342 10.01 1.89 12.75
C THR A 342 11.52 1.85 12.89
N SER A 343 12.26 1.55 11.83
CA SER A 343 13.73 1.43 11.89
C SER A 343 14.43 2.77 12.15
N ILE A 344 14.09 3.84 11.41
CA ILE A 344 14.86 5.11 11.51
C ILE A 344 14.51 5.95 12.75
N TYR A 345 13.34 5.73 13.36
CA TYR A 345 12.91 6.48 14.56
C TYR A 345 13.31 5.82 15.87
N ASN A 346 13.76 4.56 15.84
CA ASN A 346 14.24 3.86 17.02
C ASN A 346 15.77 3.82 16.99
N PRO A 347 16.46 4.52 17.92
CA PRO A 347 17.93 4.54 17.99
C PRO A 347 18.53 3.14 18.16
N GLU A 348 17.76 2.24 18.78
CA GLU A 348 18.06 0.83 19.00
C GLU A 348 18.42 0.08 17.72
N THR A 349 17.83 0.47 16.58
CA THR A 349 18.12 -0.08 15.25
C THR A 349 19.61 0.01 14.90
N PHE A 350 20.28 1.08 15.35
CA PHE A 350 21.67 1.39 15.01
C PHE A 350 22.66 0.96 16.10
N ASN A 351 22.18 0.41 17.21
CA ASN A 351 23.02 -0.11 18.28
C ASN A 351 23.35 -1.59 18.06
N GLN A 352 24.05 -1.88 16.96
CA GLN A 352 24.34 -3.26 16.57
C GLN A 352 25.20 -4.00 17.60
N THR A 353 26.09 -3.32 18.33
CA THR A 353 27.03 -3.95 19.27
C THR A 353 26.34 -4.76 20.36
N LEU A 354 25.15 -4.32 20.82
CA LEU A 354 24.39 -4.98 21.88
C LEU A 354 23.67 -6.26 21.40
N LEU A 355 23.33 -6.33 20.11
CA LEU A 355 22.46 -7.35 19.52
C LEU A 355 23.21 -8.32 18.60
N HIS A 356 24.41 -7.95 18.15
CA HIS A 356 25.13 -8.62 17.06
C HIS A 356 25.30 -10.12 17.27
N ASN A 357 25.74 -10.53 18.47
CA ASN A 357 26.06 -11.93 18.75
C ASN A 357 24.81 -12.84 18.68
N GLU A 358 23.69 -12.40 19.26
CA GLU A 358 22.46 -13.21 19.32
C GLU A 358 21.72 -13.23 17.99
N ILE A 359 21.68 -12.09 17.28
CA ILE A 359 21.15 -12.05 15.91
C ILE A 359 21.93 -13.00 15.01
N THR A 360 23.27 -12.95 15.08
CA THR A 360 24.15 -13.85 14.32
C THR A 360 23.89 -15.31 14.68
N GLN A 361 23.60 -15.61 15.94
CA GLN A 361 23.24 -16.96 16.38
C GLN A 361 21.89 -17.41 15.79
N CYS A 362 20.85 -16.57 15.83
CA CYS A 362 19.55 -16.88 15.19
C CYS A 362 19.72 -17.12 13.68
N GLN A 363 20.51 -16.29 13.00
CA GLN A 363 20.79 -16.43 11.58
C GLN A 363 21.53 -17.74 11.27
N LYS A 364 22.57 -18.08 12.04
CA LYS A 364 23.31 -19.35 11.87
C LYS A 364 22.41 -20.56 12.07
N LEU A 365 21.56 -20.56 13.11
CA LEU A 365 20.60 -21.63 13.35
C LEU A 365 19.61 -21.78 12.19
N PHE A 366 19.03 -20.66 11.74
CA PHE A 366 18.12 -20.64 10.61
C PHE A 366 18.76 -21.19 9.32
N LEU A 367 19.99 -20.75 8.99
CA LEU A 367 20.71 -21.23 7.82
C LEU A 367 21.00 -22.73 7.90
N ASN A 368 21.41 -23.23 9.07
CA ASN A 368 21.66 -24.65 9.29
C ASN A 368 20.39 -25.49 9.13
N ASP A 369 19.24 -25.02 9.65
CA ASP A 369 17.96 -25.73 9.54
C ASP A 369 17.43 -25.73 8.11
N MET A 370 17.60 -24.61 7.40
CA MET A 370 17.26 -24.49 5.98
C MET A 370 18.13 -25.38 5.10
N GLN A 371 19.43 -25.54 5.42
CA GLN A 371 20.33 -26.43 4.69
C GLN A 371 20.00 -27.91 4.94
N LYS A 372 19.57 -28.27 6.15
CA LYS A 372 19.17 -29.65 6.48
C LYS A 372 17.87 -30.06 5.79
N SER A 373 16.86 -29.19 5.80
CA SER A 373 15.53 -29.53 5.26
C SER A 373 14.78 -28.29 4.78
N ILE A 374 15.02 -27.90 3.53
CA ILE A 374 14.36 -26.73 2.92
C ILE A 374 12.84 -26.93 2.73
N THR A 375 12.36 -28.18 2.69
CA THR A 375 10.93 -28.51 2.66
C THR A 375 10.18 -28.06 3.91
N ASN A 376 10.89 -27.86 5.03
CA ASN A 376 10.34 -27.35 6.30
C ASN A 376 10.44 -25.83 6.41
N ILE A 377 10.53 -25.11 5.28
CA ILE A 377 10.74 -23.65 5.24
C ILE A 377 9.86 -22.88 6.22
N CYS A 378 8.56 -23.18 6.32
CA CYS A 378 7.68 -22.44 7.22
C CYS A 378 7.91 -22.72 8.70
N LEU A 379 8.34 -23.94 9.06
CA LEU A 379 8.74 -24.25 10.44
C LEU A 379 10.05 -23.55 10.78
N ASN A 380 11.02 -23.58 9.87
CA ASN A 380 12.32 -22.93 10.04
C ASN A 380 12.16 -21.40 10.14
N THR A 381 11.32 -20.80 9.27
CA THR A 381 11.00 -19.37 9.32
C THR A 381 10.28 -19.00 10.61
N LEU A 382 9.33 -19.80 11.10
CA LEU A 382 8.67 -19.53 12.37
C LEU A 382 9.66 -19.51 13.55
N SER A 383 10.57 -20.49 13.60
CA SER A 383 11.64 -20.52 14.61
C SER A 383 12.54 -19.28 14.52
N TYR A 384 12.92 -18.87 13.31
CA TYR A 384 13.73 -17.68 13.09
C TYR A 384 13.00 -16.39 13.48
N MET A 385 11.72 -16.25 13.12
CA MET A 385 10.87 -15.12 13.51
C MET A 385 10.81 -14.97 15.04
N ASN A 386 10.53 -16.06 15.76
CA ASN A 386 10.46 -16.05 17.21
C ASN A 386 11.81 -15.70 17.85
N CYS A 387 12.92 -16.23 17.29
CA CYS A 387 14.27 -15.95 17.76
C CYS A 387 14.59 -14.44 17.65
N MET A 388 14.35 -13.87 16.46
CA MET A 388 14.54 -12.44 16.20
C MET A 388 13.63 -11.57 17.07
N GLN A 389 12.34 -11.92 17.18
CA GLN A 389 11.38 -11.18 17.97
C GLN A 389 11.79 -11.10 19.44
N ASN A 390 12.13 -12.23 20.04
CA ASN A 390 12.47 -12.30 21.46
C ASN A 390 13.70 -11.46 21.80
N ILE A 391 14.74 -11.49 20.96
CA ILE A 391 15.94 -10.68 21.17
C ILE A 391 15.60 -9.19 21.19
N TYR A 392 14.90 -8.70 20.16
CA TYR A 392 14.58 -7.29 20.06
C TYR A 392 13.58 -6.84 21.14
N THR A 393 12.60 -7.67 21.48
CA THR A 393 11.66 -7.38 22.58
C THR A 393 12.37 -7.28 23.93
N GLN A 394 13.32 -8.18 24.22
CA GLN A 394 14.01 -8.22 25.51
C GLN A 394 15.09 -7.13 25.66
N LYS A 395 15.80 -6.83 24.58
CA LYS A 395 16.96 -5.93 24.61
C LYS A 395 16.67 -4.51 24.15
N THR A 396 15.54 -4.31 23.49
CA THR A 396 15.19 -3.00 22.94
C THR A 396 13.74 -2.66 23.30
N SER A 397 12.76 -2.91 22.44
CA SER A 397 11.36 -2.54 22.65
C SER A 397 10.40 -3.50 21.96
N LEU A 398 9.15 -3.54 22.43
CA LEU A 398 8.08 -4.33 21.79
C LEU A 398 7.88 -3.95 20.32
N GLN A 399 8.00 -2.67 19.99
CA GLN A 399 7.88 -2.16 18.62
C GLN A 399 8.99 -2.72 17.72
N MET A 400 10.22 -2.76 18.22
CA MET A 400 11.36 -3.31 17.49
C MET A 400 11.31 -4.85 17.41
N GLY A 401 10.77 -5.51 18.43
CA GLY A 401 10.45 -6.94 18.39
C GLY A 401 9.49 -7.28 17.26
N TRP A 402 8.39 -6.52 17.15
CA TRP A 402 7.46 -6.66 16.03
C TRP A 402 8.13 -6.39 14.69
N PHE A 403 8.93 -5.32 14.57
CA PHE A 403 9.65 -5.00 13.33
C PHE A 403 10.59 -6.12 12.88
N ALA A 404 11.38 -6.67 13.79
CA ALA A 404 12.32 -7.75 13.50
C ALA A 404 11.58 -9.02 13.07
N CYS A 405 10.49 -9.36 13.76
CA CYS A 405 9.63 -10.46 13.37
C CYS A 405 9.02 -10.25 11.98
N GLU A 406 8.46 -9.06 11.72
CA GLU A 406 7.74 -8.78 10.47
C GLU A 406 8.70 -8.74 9.28
N LYS A 407 9.93 -8.24 9.48
CA LYS A 407 11.02 -8.36 8.51
C LYS A 407 11.25 -9.84 8.16
N ALA A 408 11.44 -10.70 9.16
CA ALA A 408 11.68 -12.14 8.95
C ALA A 408 10.48 -12.86 8.30
N ARG A 409 9.25 -12.48 8.65
CA ARG A 409 8.02 -13.04 8.09
C ARG A 409 7.86 -12.72 6.60
N ILE A 410 8.08 -11.46 6.22
CA ILE A 410 7.91 -10.99 4.83
C ILE A 410 8.91 -11.66 3.87
N GLN A 411 10.11 -11.97 4.34
CA GLN A 411 11.13 -12.68 3.56
C GLN A 411 10.60 -13.98 2.93
N PHE A 412 9.66 -14.67 3.59
CA PHE A 412 9.11 -15.96 3.15
C PHE A 412 7.57 -15.95 3.03
N ALA A 413 6.94 -14.78 2.92
CA ALA A 413 5.48 -14.68 2.96
C ALA A 413 4.75 -15.39 1.80
N ASP A 414 5.38 -15.51 0.63
CA ASP A 414 4.79 -16.25 -0.51
C ASP A 414 4.72 -17.75 -0.24
N ASP A 415 5.62 -18.25 0.61
CA ASP A 415 5.79 -19.67 0.92
C ASP A 415 5.00 -20.05 2.15
N CYS A 416 4.95 -19.11 3.08
CA CYS A 416 4.42 -19.27 4.40
C CYS A 416 3.41 -18.16 4.70
N PRO A 417 2.32 -18.08 3.90
CA PRO A 417 1.34 -16.99 3.96
C PRO A 417 0.57 -16.96 5.28
N ASP A 418 0.66 -18.01 6.10
CA ASP A 418 -0.03 -18.14 7.38
C ASP A 418 0.82 -17.74 8.59
N LEU A 419 2.12 -17.51 8.43
CA LEU A 419 2.97 -17.08 9.55
C LEU A 419 2.60 -15.66 9.99
N ARG A 420 2.60 -15.40 11.30
CA ARG A 420 2.23 -14.11 11.89
C ARG A 420 3.17 -13.77 13.03
N CYS A 421 3.42 -12.48 13.21
CA CYS A 421 4.09 -11.96 14.39
C CYS A 421 3.05 -11.73 15.48
N LEU A 422 3.27 -12.33 16.64
CA LEU A 422 2.40 -12.14 17.79
C LEU A 422 2.90 -10.94 18.58
N LEU A 423 2.06 -9.96 18.88
CA LEU A 423 2.41 -9.00 19.93
C LEU A 423 2.37 -9.77 21.25
N ILE A 424 3.54 -10.11 21.79
CA ILE A 424 3.64 -10.73 23.12
C ILE A 424 3.07 -9.69 24.09
N GLN A 425 1.98 -10.04 24.75
CA GLN A 425 1.28 -9.21 25.73
C GLN A 425 2.15 -8.95 26.95
#